data_AF-A0A1H6GQ26-F1
#
_entry.id   AF-A0A1H6GQ26-F1
#
_cell.length_a   1.000
_cell.length_b   1.000
_cell.length_c   1.000
_cell.angle_alpha   90.00
_cell.angle_beta   90.00
_cell.angle_gamma   90.00
#
_symmetry.space_group_name_H-M   'P 1'
#
loop_
_entity.id
_entity.type
_entity.pdbx_description
1 polymer ?
#
loop_
_entity_poly.entity_id
_entity_poly.type
_entity_poly.pdbx_seq_one_letter_code
_entity_poly.pdbx_strand_id
1 'polypeptide(L)'
;MIDIPRPGSPFHEAYLVAAAQCGQLPITEISDTNENCIVSSIAWIAMRDQVRADRTFVTEAGFPLAALLIVIAVVRYRKSRAAR
;
A
#
# COMPACT_ATOMS: atom_id res chain seq x y z
N MET A 1 -8.63 25.35 0.81
CA MET A 1 -8.39 25.56 -0.62
C MET A 1 -7.10 24.89 -1.03
N ILE A 2 -7.22 23.66 -1.48
CA ILE A 2 -6.14 22.85 -2.03
C ILE A 2 -5.86 23.25 -3.48
N ASP A 3 -4.59 23.42 -3.84
CA ASP A 3 -4.20 23.63 -5.23
C ASP A 3 -4.31 22.33 -6.03
N ILE A 4 -4.87 22.41 -7.24
CA ILE A 4 -4.87 21.28 -8.18
C ILE A 4 -3.40 20.98 -8.55
N PRO A 5 -2.91 19.74 -8.34
CA PRO A 5 -1.55 19.39 -8.71
C PRO A 5 -1.34 19.59 -10.21
N ARG A 6 -0.17 20.12 -10.59
CA ARG A 6 0.15 20.35 -12.01
C ARG A 6 0.18 19.03 -12.79
N PRO A 7 -0.26 19.02 -14.06
CA PRO A 7 -0.08 17.89 -14.95
C PRO A 7 1.40 17.45 -15.00
N GLY A 8 1.66 16.15 -14.86
CA GLY A 8 3.02 15.59 -14.80
C GLY A 8 3.65 15.55 -13.41
N SER A 9 3.01 16.11 -12.38
CA SER A 9 3.37 15.82 -10.99
C SER A 9 2.95 14.38 -10.62
N PRO A 10 3.70 13.69 -9.74
CA PRO A 10 3.34 12.33 -9.31
C PRO A 10 1.99 12.27 -8.57
N PHE A 11 1.48 13.41 -8.11
CA PHE A 11 0.21 13.52 -7.39
C PHE A 11 -0.98 13.84 -8.29
N HIS A 12 -0.76 14.21 -9.56
CA HIS A 12 -1.84 14.60 -10.47
C HIS A 12 -2.82 13.47 -10.77
N GLU A 13 -2.31 12.28 -11.08
CA GLU A 13 -3.14 11.09 -11.34
C GLU A 13 -3.96 10.67 -10.12
N ALA A 14 -3.31 10.58 -8.95
CA ALA A 14 -3.99 10.25 -7.70
C ALA A 14 -5.09 11.27 -7.37
N TYR A 15 -4.84 12.56 -7.65
CA TYR A 15 -5.81 13.62 -7.48
C TYR A 15 -6.98 13.50 -8.46
N LEU A 16 -6.75 13.21 -9.74
CA LEU A 16 -7.83 13.00 -10.72
C LEU A 16 -8.74 11.82 -10.34
N VAL A 17 -8.15 10.72 -9.87
CA VAL A 17 -8.90 9.55 -9.40
C VAL A 17 -9.74 9.90 -8.17
N ALA A 18 -9.17 10.63 -7.21
CA ALA A 18 -9.89 11.10 -6.03
C ALA A 18 -11.02 12.09 -6.39
N ALA A 19 -10.77 13.04 -7.29
CA ALA A 19 -11.77 13.99 -7.77
C ALA A 19 -12.91 13.29 -8.54
N ALA A 20 -12.59 12.25 -9.32
CA ALA A 20 -13.59 11.39 -9.96
C ALA A 20 -14.50 10.70 -8.95
N GLN A 21 -13.91 10.14 -7.88
CA GLN A 21 -14.66 9.47 -6.80
C GLN A 21 -15.58 10.43 -6.05
N CYS A 22 -15.17 11.70 -5.94
CA CYS A 22 -15.95 12.75 -5.31
C CYS A 22 -16.96 13.43 -6.27
N GLY A 23 -17.13 12.92 -7.50
CA GLY A 23 -18.09 13.44 -8.47
C GLY A 23 -17.75 14.85 -8.99
N GLN A 24 -16.48 15.24 -8.94
CA GLN A 24 -16.03 16.60 -9.17
C GLN A 24 -15.36 16.79 -10.55
N LEU A 25 -15.60 15.86 -11.47
CA LEU A 25 -15.16 15.96 -12.86
C LEU A 25 -16.30 16.51 -13.76
N PRO A 26 -16.00 17.44 -14.68
CA PRO A 26 -14.69 18.08 -14.90
C PRO A 26 -14.34 19.09 -13.79
N ILE A 27 -13.06 19.11 -13.38
CA ILE A 27 -12.59 20.01 -12.31
C ILE A 27 -12.48 21.42 -12.89
N THR A 28 -13.51 22.24 -12.69
CA THR A 28 -13.49 23.67 -13.05
C THR A 28 -13.19 24.55 -11.84
N GLU A 29 -13.65 24.15 -10.65
CA GLU A 29 -13.41 24.81 -9.36
C GLU A 29 -13.49 23.80 -8.21
N ILE A 30 -12.69 24.00 -7.15
CA ILE A 30 -12.75 23.19 -5.93
C ILE A 30 -13.65 23.90 -4.93
N SER A 31 -14.81 23.32 -4.63
CA SER A 31 -15.64 23.71 -3.49
C SER A 31 -15.10 23.09 -2.21
N ASP A 32 -15.06 23.85 -1.11
CA ASP A 32 -14.65 23.39 0.23
C ASP A 32 -15.40 22.11 0.67
N THR A 33 -16.64 21.92 0.22
CA THR A 33 -17.44 20.72 0.51
C THR A 33 -16.83 19.44 -0.01
N ASN A 34 -16.10 19.51 -1.14
CA ASN A 34 -15.52 18.34 -1.76
C ASN A 34 -14.00 18.22 -1.51
N GLU A 35 -13.37 19.28 -0.98
CA GLU A 35 -11.96 19.25 -0.57
C GLU A 35 -11.71 18.13 0.46
N ASN A 36 -12.59 18.00 1.46
CA ASN A 36 -12.53 16.90 2.44
C ASN A 36 -12.70 15.52 1.80
N CYS A 37 -13.56 15.40 0.79
CA CYS A 37 -13.75 14.14 0.06
C CYS A 37 -12.47 13.77 -0.71
N ILE A 38 -11.86 14.73 -1.43
CA ILE A 38 -10.65 14.50 -2.21
C ILE A 38 -9.49 14.10 -1.30
N VAL A 39 -9.25 14.84 -0.21
CA VAL A 39 -8.16 14.54 0.73
C VAL A 39 -8.34 13.16 1.35
N SER A 40 -9.56 12.81 1.79
CA SER A 40 -9.80 11.50 2.38
C SER A 40 -9.66 10.36 1.35
N SER A 41 -10.06 10.60 0.09
CA SER A 41 -9.90 9.65 -1.00
C SER A 41 -8.44 9.44 -1.37
N ILE A 42 -7.62 10.51 -1.43
CA ILE A 42 -6.17 10.42 -1.65
C ILE A 42 -5.51 9.64 -0.51
N ALA A 43 -5.85 9.95 0.74
CA ALA A 43 -5.33 9.23 1.89
C ALA A 43 -5.72 7.74 1.85
N TRP A 44 -6.95 7.45 1.42
CA TRP A 44 -7.39 6.07 1.29
C TRP A 44 -6.66 5.32 0.16
N ILE A 45 -6.48 5.95 -1.00
CA ILE A 45 -5.71 5.37 -2.11
C ILE A 45 -4.27 5.07 -1.67
N ALA A 46 -3.61 6.03 -1.01
CA ALA A 46 -2.25 5.85 -0.49
C ALA A 46 -2.15 4.71 0.54
N MET A 47 -3.10 4.62 1.49
CA MET A 47 -3.14 3.52 2.45
C MET A 47 -3.37 2.16 1.78
N ARG A 48 -4.20 2.11 0.73
CA ARG A 48 -4.48 0.87 0.01
C ARG A 48 -3.24 0.33 -0.71
N ASP A 49 -2.43 1.22 -1.27
CA ASP A 49 -1.17 0.86 -1.91
C ASP A 49 -0.12 0.40 -0.89
N GLN A 50 -0.05 1.05 0.29
CA GLN A 50 0.78 0.58 1.39
C GLN A 50 0.38 -0.81 1.88
N VAL A 51 -0.93 -1.06 2.07
CA VAL A 51 -1.43 -2.38 2.49
C VAL A 51 -1.15 -3.46 1.43
N ARG A 52 -1.20 -3.11 0.14
CA ARG A 52 -0.81 -4.03 -0.92
C ARG A 52 0.69 -4.33 -0.87
N ALA A 53 1.53 -3.30 -0.76
CA ALA A 53 2.98 -3.44 -0.65
C ALA A 53 3.38 -4.31 0.55
N ASP A 54 2.75 -4.10 1.71
CA ASP A 54 2.98 -4.88 2.92
C ASP A 54 2.60 -6.36 2.75
N ARG A 55 1.49 -6.66 2.07
CA ARG A 55 1.10 -8.06 1.78
C ARG A 55 2.10 -8.77 0.88
N THR A 56 2.62 -8.09 -0.14
CA THR A 56 3.70 -8.62 -0.98
C THR A 56 4.97 -8.85 -0.17
N PHE A 57 5.37 -7.92 0.69
CA PHE A 57 6.56 -8.09 1.52
C PHE A 57 6.44 -9.28 2.49
N VAL A 58 5.30 -9.44 3.16
CA VAL A 58 5.06 -10.57 4.08
C VAL A 58 5.08 -11.91 3.34
N THR A 59 4.52 -11.97 2.13
CA THR A 59 4.47 -13.21 1.35
C THR A 59 5.80 -13.55 0.69
N GLU A 60 6.51 -12.56 0.12
CA GLU A 60 7.78 -12.77 -0.57
C GLU A 60 8.96 -12.92 0.38
N ALA A 61 9.02 -12.16 1.48
CA ALA A 61 10.15 -12.20 2.41
C ALA A 61 9.87 -13.03 3.67
N GLY A 62 8.63 -13.00 4.18
CA GLY A 62 8.25 -13.70 5.42
C GLY A 62 8.20 -15.22 5.25
N PHE A 63 7.61 -15.70 4.16
CA PHE A 63 7.47 -17.13 3.90
C PHE A 63 8.81 -17.88 3.73
N PRO A 64 9.77 -17.42 2.90
CA PRO A 64 11.05 -18.14 2.76
C PRO A 64 11.87 -18.13 4.05
N LEU A 65 11.85 -17.03 4.82
CA LEU A 65 12.53 -16.97 6.13
C LEU A 65 11.96 -17.99 7.11
N ALA A 66 10.64 -18.08 7.23
CA ALA A 66 9.97 -19.05 8.10
C ALA A 66 10.30 -20.49 7.68
N ALA A 67 10.25 -20.79 6.38
CA ALA A 67 10.60 -22.11 5.86
C ALA A 67 12.06 -22.48 6.18
N LEU A 68 13.00 -21.54 6.03
CA LEU A 68 14.42 -21.76 6.29
C LEU A 68 14.69 -22.04 7.77
N LEU A 69 14.03 -21.31 8.67
CA LEU A 69 14.09 -21.55 10.12
C LEU A 69 13.56 -22.94 10.49
N ILE A 70 12.45 -23.36 9.89
CA ILE A 70 11.87 -24.71 10.10
C ILE A 70 12.86 -25.79 9.63
N VAL A 71 13.45 -25.63 8.45
CA VAL A 71 14.45 -26.58 7.93
C VAL A 71 15.65 -26.68 8.87
N ILE A 72 16.19 -25.55 9.32
CA ILE A 72 17.31 -25.54 10.29
C ILE A 72 16.91 -26.26 11.58
N ALA A 73 15.72 -25.99 12.11
CA ALA A 73 15.23 -26.63 13.33
C ALA A 73 15.09 -28.15 13.16
N VAL A 74 14.52 -28.61 12.05
CA VAL A 74 14.38 -30.04 11.73
C VAL A 74 15.74 -30.71 11.56
N VAL A 75 16.68 -30.08 10.87
CA VAL A 75 18.05 -30.62 10.68
C VAL A 75 18.76 -30.74 12.02
N ARG A 76 18.67 -29.73 12.89
CA ARG A 76 19.27 -29.78 14.24
C ARG A 76 18.63 -30.85 15.10
N TYR A 77 17.30 -30.95 15.09
CA TYR A 77 16.58 -31.98 15.84
C TYR A 77 17.01 -33.39 15.42
N ARG A 78 17.11 -33.64 14.11
CA ARG A 78 17.56 -34.94 13.57
C ARG A 78 19.00 -35.26 13.95
N LYS A 79 19.93 -34.30 13.86
CA LYS A 79 21.33 -34.51 14.27
C LYS A 79 21.45 -34.82 15.77
N SER A 80 20.74 -34.10 16.63
CA SER A 80 20.77 -34.35 18.07
C SER A 80 20.19 -35.72 18.45
N ARG A 81 19.23 -36.23 17.66
CA ARG A 81 18.63 -37.55 17.88
C ARG A 81 19.48 -38.71 17.35
N ALA A 82 20.28 -38.47 16.31
CA ALA A 82 21.22 -39.44 15.75
C ALA A 82 22.53 -39.55 16.55
N ALA A 83 22.84 -38.56 17.39
CA ALA A 83 23.99 -38.55 18.28
C ALA A 83 23.71 -39.13 19.68
N ARG A 84 22.46 -39.55 19.95
CA ARG A 84 22.04 -40.33 21.12
C ARG A 84 21.81 -41.78 20.70
#